data_AF-A0A4Q2XJ26-F1
#
_entry.id   AF-A0A4Q2XJ26-F1
#
_cell.length_a   1.000
_cell.length_b   1.000
_cell.length_c   1.000
_cell.angle_alpha   90.00
_cell.angle_beta   90.00
_cell.angle_gamma   90.00
#
_symmetry.space_group_name_H-M   'P 1'
#
loop_
_entity.id
_entity.type
_entity.pdbx_description
1 polymer ?
#
loop_
_entity_poly.entity_id
_entity_poly.type
_entity_poly.pdbx_seq_one_letter_code
_entity_poly.pdbx_strand_id
1 'polypeptide(L)'
;LMLMCGVAAGFGAVFGTPLAGAVFALEVLVIGRLEYVALFPVLLASVAGDAVCSAWGIHHTIYHLEMPQGAGQHAVLEAGLLFKAALAGVVFGLAGRFFAFLTHSLQHGFAKLLPRAVPLRPVAGGLLVIALTLMLGTRDFLGLGVHAPPQGQVSILSSFEDGGANPWSWLWKTVFTSVTIASGFKGGEVTPLFFIGSTLGNTLGTLLQAPVALFAALGFIAVFAGAANTPLACTIMGMELFGAPCAAYFATACFMAYGFSGHAGIYRAQRIGIAKHRTFPQPAAPLEKPGGFSPKPPPE
;
A
#
# COMPACT_ATOMS: atom_id res chain seq x y z
N LEU A 1 18.45 -12.61 1.24
CA LEU A 1 19.20 -11.38 0.91
C LEU A 1 18.98 -10.90 -0.53
N MET A 2 19.45 -11.61 -1.56
CA MET A 2 19.32 -11.16 -2.96
C MET A 2 17.88 -10.84 -3.38
N LEU A 3 16.90 -11.65 -2.94
CA LEU A 3 15.48 -11.37 -3.16
C LEU A 3 15.04 -10.02 -2.54
N MET A 4 15.51 -9.69 -1.35
CA MET A 4 15.22 -8.40 -0.71
C MET A 4 15.84 -7.24 -1.49
N CYS A 5 17.09 -7.39 -1.96
CA CYS A 5 17.73 -6.40 -2.81
C CYS A 5 16.95 -6.16 -4.11
N GLY A 6 16.46 -7.23 -4.75
CA GLY A 6 15.64 -7.13 -5.96
C GLY A 6 14.30 -6.43 -5.73
N VAL A 7 13.61 -6.75 -4.62
CA VAL A 7 12.38 -6.05 -4.21
C VAL A 7 12.66 -4.57 -3.95
N ALA A 8 13.73 -4.25 -3.22
CA ALA A 8 14.10 -2.88 -2.89
C ALA A 8 14.47 -2.07 -4.14
N ALA A 9 15.27 -2.63 -5.04
CA ALA A 9 15.65 -2.02 -6.32
C ALA A 9 14.42 -1.74 -7.19
N GLY A 10 13.53 -2.71 -7.34
CA GLY A 10 12.30 -2.54 -8.12
C GLY A 10 11.36 -1.50 -7.51
N PHE A 11 11.23 -1.48 -6.19
CA PHE A 11 10.39 -0.50 -5.49
C PHE A 11 10.93 0.93 -5.65
N GLY A 12 12.25 1.12 -5.43
CA GLY A 12 12.92 2.40 -5.62
C GLY A 12 12.79 2.90 -7.06
N ALA A 13 13.03 2.02 -8.04
CA ALA A 13 12.91 2.32 -9.47
C ALA A 13 11.49 2.77 -9.89
N VAL A 14 10.45 2.07 -9.43
CA VAL A 14 9.07 2.34 -9.86
C VAL A 14 8.48 3.60 -9.20
N PHE A 15 8.80 3.84 -7.94
CA PHE A 15 8.13 4.90 -7.16
C PHE A 15 9.00 6.13 -6.89
N GLY A 16 10.32 6.06 -7.10
CA GLY A 16 11.23 7.17 -6.80
C GLY A 16 11.39 7.38 -5.29
N THR A 17 11.18 6.33 -4.49
CA THR A 17 11.21 6.37 -3.03
C THR A 17 12.20 5.32 -2.50
N PRO A 18 13.52 5.55 -2.62
CA PRO A 18 14.53 4.55 -2.32
C PRO A 18 14.60 4.18 -0.82
N LEU A 19 14.37 5.12 0.10
CA LEU A 19 14.35 4.79 1.53
C LEU A 19 13.15 3.91 1.87
N ALA A 20 11.98 4.23 1.34
CA ALA A 20 10.78 3.43 1.49
C ALA A 20 10.94 2.04 0.89
N GLY A 21 11.55 1.94 -0.30
CA GLY A 21 11.80 0.66 -0.98
C GLY A 21 12.74 -0.25 -0.19
N ALA A 22 13.79 0.31 0.39
CA ALA A 22 14.70 -0.41 1.27
C ALA A 22 13.99 -0.99 2.50
N VAL A 23 13.20 -0.18 3.20
CA VAL A 23 12.47 -0.62 4.40
C VAL A 23 11.32 -1.56 4.04
N PHE A 24 10.62 -1.33 2.93
CA PHE A 24 9.56 -2.21 2.43
C PHE A 24 10.08 -3.62 2.20
N ALA A 25 11.24 -3.78 1.57
CA ALA A 25 11.83 -5.09 1.33
C ALA A 25 12.16 -5.89 2.61
N LEU A 26 12.46 -5.18 3.70
CA LEU A 26 12.69 -5.79 5.02
C LEU A 26 11.38 -6.12 5.73
N GLU A 27 10.41 -5.21 5.67
CA GLU A 27 9.17 -5.28 6.43
C GLU A 27 8.13 -6.22 5.79
N VAL A 28 8.09 -6.31 4.46
CA VAL A 28 7.05 -7.05 3.73
C VAL A 28 7.18 -8.57 3.86
N LEU A 29 8.37 -9.11 4.10
CA LEU A 29 8.58 -10.57 4.10
C LEU A 29 8.10 -11.25 5.38
N VAL A 30 8.38 -10.63 6.53
CA VAL A 30 8.07 -11.16 7.86
C VAL A 30 7.42 -10.07 8.71
N ILE A 31 6.12 -10.22 8.95
CA ILE A 31 5.35 -9.25 9.72
C ILE A 31 5.91 -9.20 11.15
N GLY A 32 6.32 -8.01 11.58
CA GLY A 32 6.83 -7.74 12.93
C GLY A 32 8.31 -8.08 13.17
N ARG A 33 9.10 -8.41 12.13
CA ARG A 33 10.55 -8.65 12.28
C ARG A 33 11.33 -8.00 11.15
N LEU A 34 12.34 -7.21 11.51
CA LEU A 34 13.28 -6.57 10.56
C LEU A 34 14.66 -7.23 10.65
N GLU A 35 15.24 -7.58 9.50
CA GLU A 35 16.60 -8.12 9.41
C GLU A 35 17.62 -7.00 9.16
N TYR A 36 18.19 -6.44 10.23
CA TYR A 36 19.15 -5.33 10.13
C TYR A 36 20.42 -5.65 9.34
N VAL A 37 20.85 -6.93 9.29
CA VAL A 37 22.01 -7.36 8.48
C VAL A 37 21.79 -7.07 6.99
N ALA A 38 20.53 -7.06 6.53
CA ALA A 38 20.17 -6.79 5.15
C ALA A 38 19.99 -5.29 4.85
N LEU A 39 20.00 -4.40 5.85
CA LEU A 39 19.66 -2.99 5.68
C LEU A 39 20.56 -2.25 4.69
N PHE A 40 21.87 -2.37 4.84
CA PHE A 40 22.83 -1.73 3.95
C PHE A 40 22.69 -2.21 2.48
N PRO A 41 22.71 -3.53 2.19
CA PRO A 41 22.61 -3.99 0.80
C PRO A 41 21.24 -3.73 0.15
N VAL A 42 20.13 -3.72 0.89
CA VAL A 42 18.82 -3.37 0.29
C VAL A 42 18.70 -1.87 0.02
N LEU A 43 19.27 -1.03 0.88
CA LEU A 43 19.32 0.42 0.66
C LEU A 43 20.14 0.75 -0.59
N LEU A 44 21.35 0.20 -0.71
CA LEU A 44 22.18 0.40 -1.89
C LEU A 44 21.48 -0.06 -3.17
N ALA A 45 20.79 -1.22 -3.12
CA ALA A 45 20.03 -1.73 -4.24
C ALA A 45 18.85 -0.80 -4.62
N SER A 46 18.13 -0.27 -3.62
CA SER A 46 17.00 0.66 -3.86
C SER A 46 17.45 1.97 -4.48
N VAL A 47 18.50 2.58 -3.92
CA VAL A 47 19.11 3.81 -4.47
C VAL A 47 19.65 3.57 -5.88
N ALA A 48 20.32 2.44 -6.13
CA ALA A 48 20.80 2.10 -7.46
C ALA A 48 19.65 1.93 -8.47
N GLY A 49 18.55 1.27 -8.07
CA GLY A 49 17.36 1.12 -8.92
C GLY A 49 16.74 2.48 -9.31
N ASP A 50 16.56 3.36 -8.33
CA ASP A 50 16.05 4.72 -8.56
C ASP A 50 17.00 5.56 -9.44
N ALA A 51 18.31 5.55 -9.13
CA ALA A 51 19.31 6.28 -9.90
C ALA A 51 19.37 5.82 -11.36
N VAL A 52 19.23 4.52 -11.62
CA VAL A 52 19.21 3.96 -12.97
C VAL A 52 17.98 4.41 -13.75
N CYS A 53 16.78 4.40 -13.14
CA CYS A 53 15.58 4.94 -13.77
C CYS A 53 15.70 6.44 -14.06
N SER A 54 16.23 7.21 -13.10
CA SER A 54 16.50 8.64 -13.25
C SER A 54 17.50 8.92 -14.37
N ALA A 55 18.56 8.11 -14.50
CA ALA A 55 19.55 8.23 -15.57
C ALA A 55 18.95 7.98 -16.97
N TRP A 56 17.85 7.22 -17.06
CA TRP A 56 17.09 7.04 -18.29
C TRP A 56 16.02 8.12 -18.54
N GLY A 57 15.99 9.18 -17.73
CA GLY A 57 15.06 10.29 -17.89
C GLY A 57 13.65 10.01 -17.41
N ILE A 58 13.46 8.97 -16.58
CA ILE A 58 12.18 8.71 -15.92
C ILE A 58 12.07 9.69 -14.74
N HIS A 59 10.98 10.46 -14.73
CA HIS A 59 10.66 11.38 -13.64
C HIS A 59 9.43 10.89 -12.88
N HIS A 60 9.51 10.85 -11.56
CA HIS A 60 8.40 10.50 -10.68
C HIS A 60 7.61 11.74 -10.29
N THR A 61 6.33 11.53 -9.99
CA THR A 61 5.43 12.62 -9.60
C THR A 61 5.80 13.15 -8.22
N ILE A 62 6.14 14.43 -8.14
CA ILE A 62 6.37 15.13 -6.89
C ILE A 62 5.03 15.68 -6.41
N TYR A 63 4.60 15.29 -5.21
CA TYR A 63 3.38 15.81 -4.62
C TYR A 63 3.72 16.98 -3.71
N HIS A 64 3.18 18.16 -4.03
CA HIS A 64 3.35 19.33 -3.19
C HIS A 64 2.15 19.45 -2.24
N LEU A 65 2.37 19.19 -0.95
CA LEU A 65 1.41 19.54 0.08
C LEU A 65 1.65 20.99 0.49
N GLU A 66 0.70 21.87 0.17
CA GLU A 66 0.65 23.19 0.78
C GLU A 66 0.24 23.04 2.25
N MET A 67 1.19 23.27 3.15
CA MET A 67 0.92 23.25 4.58
C MET A 67 0.06 24.47 4.95
N PRO A 68 -0.95 24.31 5.83
CA PRO A 68 -1.71 25.45 6.34
C PRO A 68 -0.78 26.52 6.93
N GLN A 69 -0.99 27.78 6.53
CA GLN A 69 -0.22 28.91 7.02
C GLN A 69 -0.29 28.98 8.55
N GLY A 70 0.83 28.77 9.24
CA GLY A 70 0.92 28.76 10.70
C GLY A 70 1.47 27.45 11.30
N ALA A 71 1.53 26.37 10.53
CA ALA A 71 2.35 25.22 10.88
C ALA A 71 3.82 25.58 10.63
N GLY A 72 4.63 25.72 11.69
CA GLY A 72 6.07 25.96 11.56
C GLY A 72 6.80 24.85 10.79
N GLN A 73 8.14 24.95 10.69
CA GLN A 73 9.00 23.94 10.04
C GLN A 73 8.82 22.52 10.62
N HIS A 74 8.34 22.43 11.86
CA HIS A 74 7.73 21.24 12.42
C HIS A 74 6.23 21.50 12.41
N ALA A 75 5.43 20.67 11.74
CA ALA A 75 3.98 20.77 11.83
C ALA A 75 3.64 20.83 13.32
N VAL A 76 3.11 21.97 13.77
CA VAL A 76 2.62 22.11 15.14
C VAL A 76 1.64 20.95 15.29
N LEU A 77 1.99 20.00 16.14
CA LEU A 77 1.23 18.77 16.35
C LEU A 77 -0.11 19.17 16.94
N GLU A 78 -1.05 19.47 16.07
CA GLU A 78 -2.38 19.86 16.45
C GLU A 78 -3.08 18.57 16.89
N ALA A 79 -3.33 18.44 18.18
CA ALA A 79 -3.93 17.23 18.76
C ALA A 79 -5.25 16.84 18.06
N GLY A 80 -6.04 17.85 17.64
CA GLY A 80 -7.25 17.65 16.86
C GLY A 80 -7.00 17.00 15.50
N LEU A 81 -6.03 17.51 14.74
CA LEU A 81 -5.67 16.95 13.44
C LEU A 81 -5.06 15.54 13.57
N LEU A 82 -4.26 15.31 14.61
CA LEU A 82 -3.67 14.01 14.91
C LEU A 82 -4.75 12.97 15.24
N PHE A 83 -5.76 13.35 16.03
CA PHE A 83 -6.91 12.51 16.34
C PHE A 83 -7.72 12.17 15.08
N LYS A 84 -8.00 13.17 14.22
CA LYS A 84 -8.67 12.95 12.93
C LYS A 84 -7.85 12.02 12.02
N ALA A 85 -6.53 12.18 11.98
CA ALA A 85 -5.62 11.30 11.23
C ALA A 85 -5.62 9.86 11.77
N ALA A 86 -5.67 9.67 13.10
CA ALA A 86 -5.77 8.36 13.73
C ALA A 86 -7.11 7.67 13.38
N LEU A 87 -8.22 8.40 13.46
CA LEU A 87 -9.55 7.90 13.07
C LEU A 87 -9.57 7.51 11.59
N ALA A 88 -9.05 8.37 10.71
CA ALA A 88 -8.94 8.06 9.29
C ALA A 88 -8.04 6.83 9.05
N GLY A 89 -6.94 6.69 9.78
CA GLY A 89 -6.09 5.50 9.77
C GLY A 89 -6.85 4.20 10.02
N VAL A 90 -7.78 4.19 10.98
CA VAL A 90 -8.68 3.02 11.19
C VAL A 90 -9.49 2.72 9.93
N VAL A 91 -10.13 3.73 9.35
CA VAL A 91 -10.95 3.59 8.14
C VAL A 91 -10.11 3.11 6.95
N PHE A 92 -8.91 3.65 6.78
CA PHE A 92 -7.97 3.22 5.73
C PHE A 92 -7.52 1.77 5.91
N GLY A 93 -7.25 1.34 7.14
CA GLY A 93 -6.92 -0.06 7.45
C GLY A 93 -8.07 -1.02 7.12
N LEU A 94 -9.31 -0.63 7.44
CA LEU A 94 -10.50 -1.38 7.09
C LEU A 94 -10.74 -1.43 5.58
N ALA A 95 -10.47 -0.34 4.85
CA ALA A 95 -10.56 -0.31 3.39
C ALA A 95 -9.53 -1.26 2.75
N GLY A 96 -8.28 -1.27 3.24
CA GLY A 96 -7.25 -2.21 2.79
C GLY A 96 -7.63 -3.68 3.06
N ARG A 97 -8.20 -3.95 4.24
CA ARG A 97 -8.75 -5.28 4.58
C ARG A 97 -9.90 -5.68 3.66
N PHE A 98 -10.83 -4.76 3.40
CA PHE A 98 -11.96 -4.98 2.51
C PHE A 98 -11.49 -5.29 1.08
N PHE A 99 -10.52 -4.55 0.56
CA PHE A 99 -9.89 -4.82 -0.73
C PHE A 99 -9.31 -6.24 -0.80
N ALA A 100 -8.47 -6.63 0.18
CA ALA A 100 -7.86 -7.96 0.21
C ALA A 100 -8.94 -9.07 0.29
N PHE A 101 -9.95 -8.89 1.14
CA PHE A 101 -11.07 -9.81 1.27
C PHE A 101 -11.86 -9.96 -0.04
N LEU A 102 -12.22 -8.85 -0.68
CA LEU A 102 -13.00 -8.85 -1.91
C LEU A 102 -12.23 -9.53 -3.04
N THR A 103 -10.98 -9.15 -3.25
CA THR A 103 -10.12 -9.75 -4.28
C THR A 103 -9.98 -11.25 -4.08
N HIS A 104 -9.70 -11.70 -2.86
CA HIS A 104 -9.58 -13.14 -2.55
C HIS A 104 -10.89 -13.90 -2.73
N SER A 105 -12.02 -13.29 -2.34
CA SER A 105 -13.34 -13.88 -2.48
C SER A 105 -13.73 -14.04 -3.95
N LEU A 106 -13.47 -13.00 -4.77
CA LEU A 106 -13.70 -13.05 -6.21
C LEU A 106 -12.76 -14.06 -6.90
N GLN A 107 -11.50 -14.18 -6.47
CA GLN A 107 -10.58 -15.19 -7.00
C GLN A 107 -11.14 -16.61 -6.79
N HIS A 108 -11.66 -16.90 -5.59
CA HIS A 108 -12.33 -18.16 -5.31
C HIS A 108 -13.63 -18.31 -6.12
N GLY A 109 -14.39 -17.23 -6.30
CA GLY A 109 -15.60 -17.21 -7.13
C GLY A 109 -15.33 -17.58 -8.58
N PHE A 110 -14.39 -16.91 -9.24
CA PHE A 110 -13.95 -17.24 -10.61
C PHE A 110 -13.40 -18.65 -10.71
N ALA A 111 -12.66 -19.12 -9.71
CA ALA A 111 -12.15 -20.48 -9.67
C ALA A 111 -13.26 -21.54 -9.59
N LYS A 112 -14.34 -21.26 -8.86
CA LYS A 112 -15.52 -22.15 -8.74
C LYS A 112 -16.40 -22.11 -9.98
N LEU A 113 -16.61 -20.93 -10.57
CA LEU A 113 -17.44 -20.74 -11.77
C LEU A 113 -16.80 -21.36 -13.02
N LEU A 114 -15.47 -21.21 -13.15
CA LEU A 114 -14.70 -21.69 -14.31
C LEU A 114 -13.56 -22.61 -13.82
N PRO A 115 -13.85 -23.82 -13.33
CA PRO A 115 -12.84 -24.70 -12.74
C PRO A 115 -11.89 -25.27 -13.79
N ARG A 116 -12.40 -25.65 -14.97
CA ARG A 116 -11.61 -26.25 -16.07
C ARG A 116 -11.21 -25.25 -17.16
N ALA A 117 -11.88 -24.10 -17.21
CA ALA A 117 -11.65 -23.07 -18.23
C ALA A 117 -10.81 -21.90 -17.68
N VAL A 118 -9.63 -22.20 -17.13
CA VAL A 118 -8.72 -21.19 -16.56
C VAL A 118 -8.44 -20.04 -17.54
N PRO A 119 -8.18 -20.29 -18.85
CA PRO A 119 -7.95 -19.21 -19.82
C PRO A 119 -9.16 -18.30 -20.08
N LEU A 120 -10.39 -18.75 -19.76
CA LEU A 120 -11.60 -17.94 -19.94
C LEU A 120 -11.91 -17.03 -18.76
N ARG A 121 -11.22 -17.17 -17.62
CA ARG A 121 -11.43 -16.29 -16.46
C ARG A 121 -11.15 -14.82 -16.78
N PRO A 122 -10.03 -14.45 -17.45
CA PRO A 122 -9.81 -13.06 -17.85
C PRO A 122 -10.84 -12.54 -18.86
N VAL A 123 -11.39 -13.42 -19.72
CA VAL A 123 -12.47 -13.04 -20.65
C VAL A 123 -13.72 -12.65 -19.87
N ALA A 124 -14.13 -13.47 -18.90
CA ALA A 124 -15.28 -13.17 -18.04
C ALA A 124 -15.06 -11.89 -17.20
N GLY A 125 -13.85 -11.71 -16.65
CA GLY A 125 -13.46 -10.49 -15.94
C GLY A 125 -13.50 -9.25 -16.82
N GLY A 126 -12.97 -9.35 -18.05
CA GLY A 126 -12.98 -8.26 -19.02
C GLY A 126 -14.39 -7.85 -19.42
N LEU A 127 -15.28 -8.82 -19.69
CA LEU A 127 -16.70 -8.56 -19.96
C LEU A 127 -17.39 -7.89 -18.77
N LEU A 128 -17.08 -8.31 -17.54
CA LEU A 128 -17.63 -7.69 -16.34
C LEU A 128 -17.12 -6.25 -16.16
N VAL A 129 -15.84 -5.98 -16.42
CA VAL A 129 -15.28 -4.61 -16.39
C VAL A 129 -15.93 -3.73 -17.46
N ILE A 130 -16.15 -4.25 -18.67
CA ILE A 130 -16.87 -3.53 -19.74
C ILE A 130 -18.29 -3.21 -19.29
N ALA A 131 -19.02 -4.20 -18.73
CA ALA A 131 -20.38 -3.99 -18.24
C ALA A 131 -20.43 -2.93 -17.12
N LEU A 132 -19.51 -2.97 -16.16
CA LEU A 132 -19.41 -1.97 -15.09
C LEU A 132 -19.09 -0.57 -15.64
N THR A 133 -18.21 -0.48 -16.63
CA THR A 133 -17.87 0.79 -17.30
C THR A 133 -19.09 1.38 -18.00
N LEU A 134 -19.86 0.56 -18.72
CA LEU A 134 -21.07 0.99 -19.41
C LEU A 134 -22.19 1.37 -18.41
N MET A 135 -22.31 0.65 -17.30
CA MET A 135 -23.30 0.91 -16.25
C MET A 135 -23.05 2.25 -15.55
N LEU A 136 -21.80 2.57 -15.23
CA LEU A 136 -21.44 3.82 -14.57
C LEU A 136 -21.33 5.01 -15.54
N GLY A 137 -21.22 4.76 -16.84
CA GLY A 137 -21.04 5.80 -17.85
C GLY A 137 -19.71 6.57 -17.72
N THR A 138 -18.74 6.07 -16.95
CA THR A 138 -17.43 6.68 -16.74
C THR A 138 -16.29 5.68 -16.93
N ARG A 139 -15.11 6.21 -17.26
CA ARG A 139 -13.85 5.47 -17.42
C ARG A 139 -12.84 5.73 -16.29
N ASP A 140 -13.20 6.53 -15.28
CA ASP A 140 -12.32 6.97 -14.19
C ASP A 140 -11.61 5.82 -13.45
N PHE A 141 -12.27 4.66 -13.38
CA PHE A 141 -11.78 3.52 -12.59
C PHE A 141 -10.92 2.55 -13.39
N LEU A 142 -10.70 2.79 -14.69
CA LEU A 142 -9.83 1.99 -15.54
C LEU A 142 -8.33 2.34 -15.33
N GLY A 143 -7.44 1.42 -15.70
CA GLY A 143 -6.00 1.63 -15.63
C GLY A 143 -5.46 1.92 -14.22
N LEU A 144 -4.27 2.55 -14.15
CA LEU A 144 -3.62 2.89 -12.88
C LEU A 144 -4.33 4.02 -12.13
N GLY A 145 -4.90 4.98 -12.85
CA GLY A 145 -5.58 6.15 -12.27
C GLY A 145 -4.64 7.24 -11.75
N VAL A 146 -3.38 7.27 -12.18
CA VAL A 146 -2.39 8.30 -11.79
C VAL A 146 -2.74 9.66 -12.40
N HIS A 147 -2.93 9.70 -13.72
CA HIS A 147 -3.33 10.88 -14.47
C HIS A 147 -4.73 10.66 -15.05
N ALA A 148 -5.61 11.65 -14.88
CA ALA A 148 -6.91 11.70 -15.54
C ALA A 148 -6.80 12.45 -16.88
N PRO A 149 -7.18 11.85 -18.02
CA PRO A 149 -7.48 12.59 -19.25
C PRO A 149 -9.00 12.63 -19.51
N PRO A 150 -9.71 13.70 -19.94
CA PRO A 150 -9.56 15.17 -19.85
C PRO A 150 -10.09 15.75 -18.51
N GLN A 151 -10.27 17.08 -18.42
CA GLN A 151 -10.82 17.83 -17.28
C GLN A 151 -12.07 17.17 -16.64
N GLY A 152 -12.04 16.99 -15.32
CA GLY A 152 -13.18 16.52 -14.51
C GLY A 152 -13.20 15.03 -14.17
N GLN A 153 -12.23 14.23 -14.63
CA GLN A 153 -12.12 12.81 -14.26
C GLN A 153 -11.38 12.60 -12.93
N VAL A 154 -11.77 11.54 -12.22
CA VAL A 154 -11.16 11.20 -10.92
C VAL A 154 -9.82 10.49 -11.13
N SER A 155 -8.78 11.00 -10.48
CA SER A 155 -7.44 10.43 -10.44
C SER A 155 -6.82 10.56 -9.05
N ILE A 156 -5.65 9.94 -8.86
CA ILE A 156 -4.82 10.18 -7.68
C ILE A 156 -4.56 11.68 -7.54
N LEU A 157 -4.16 12.36 -8.61
CA LEU A 157 -3.82 13.78 -8.56
C LEU A 157 -5.02 14.67 -8.23
N SER A 158 -6.16 14.44 -8.88
CA SER A 158 -7.36 15.24 -8.59
C SER A 158 -7.83 15.05 -7.13
N SER A 159 -7.58 13.89 -6.52
CA SER A 159 -7.99 13.64 -5.13
C SER A 159 -7.27 14.51 -4.08
N PHE A 160 -6.22 15.24 -4.45
CA PHE A 160 -5.59 16.24 -3.56
C PHE A 160 -6.34 17.57 -3.53
N GLU A 161 -7.28 17.81 -4.43
CA GLU A 161 -8.09 19.01 -4.51
C GLU A 161 -9.48 18.80 -3.89
N ASP A 162 -10.05 19.87 -3.31
CA ASP A 162 -11.41 19.84 -2.78
C ASP A 162 -12.42 19.47 -3.88
N GLY A 163 -13.21 18.43 -3.66
CA GLY A 163 -14.17 17.94 -4.65
C GLY A 163 -13.55 17.21 -5.85
N GLY A 164 -12.23 17.00 -5.88
CA GLY A 164 -11.55 16.31 -6.97
C GLY A 164 -11.73 14.78 -6.98
N ALA A 165 -12.51 14.23 -6.05
CA ALA A 165 -13.01 12.86 -6.09
C ALA A 165 -14.46 12.78 -5.62
N ASN A 166 -15.27 11.95 -6.30
CA ASN A 166 -16.61 11.61 -5.80
C ASN A 166 -16.52 10.78 -4.50
N PRO A 167 -17.49 10.89 -3.56
CA PRO A 167 -17.47 10.17 -2.28
C PRO A 167 -17.35 8.64 -2.36
N TRP A 168 -17.77 8.07 -3.50
CA TRP A 168 -17.77 6.62 -3.75
C TRP A 168 -16.65 6.15 -4.69
N SER A 169 -15.75 7.04 -5.12
CA SER A 169 -14.67 6.71 -6.05
C SER A 169 -13.76 5.60 -5.55
N TRP A 170 -13.45 5.60 -4.24
CA TRP A 170 -12.63 4.57 -3.61
C TRP A 170 -13.26 3.18 -3.70
N LEU A 171 -14.59 3.12 -3.56
CA LEU A 171 -15.35 1.87 -3.57
C LEU A 171 -15.43 1.32 -5.00
N TRP A 172 -15.72 2.17 -5.98
CA TRP A 172 -15.72 1.76 -7.38
C TRP A 172 -14.34 1.30 -7.85
N LYS A 173 -13.28 2.03 -7.51
CA LYS A 173 -11.91 1.58 -7.84
C LYS A 173 -11.59 0.23 -7.18
N THR A 174 -12.02 0.01 -5.94
CA THR A 174 -11.90 -1.28 -5.24
C THR A 174 -12.57 -2.39 -6.05
N VAL A 175 -13.83 -2.22 -6.45
CA VAL A 175 -14.57 -3.22 -7.23
C VAL A 175 -13.88 -3.52 -8.57
N PHE A 176 -13.56 -2.48 -9.36
CA PHE A 176 -12.93 -2.65 -10.68
C PHE A 176 -11.59 -3.38 -10.58
N THR A 177 -10.77 -2.96 -9.62
CA THR A 177 -9.44 -3.55 -9.41
C THR A 177 -9.55 -4.99 -8.93
N SER A 178 -10.41 -5.26 -7.94
CA SER A 178 -10.63 -6.62 -7.42
C SER A 178 -11.15 -7.56 -8.51
N VAL A 179 -12.10 -7.14 -9.36
CA VAL A 179 -12.57 -7.95 -10.50
C VAL A 179 -11.43 -8.23 -11.49
N THR A 180 -10.67 -7.20 -11.86
CA THR A 180 -9.58 -7.30 -12.83
C THR A 180 -8.53 -8.30 -12.36
N ILE A 181 -8.03 -8.14 -11.14
CA ILE A 181 -7.01 -9.03 -10.57
C ILE A 181 -7.57 -10.43 -10.32
N ALA A 182 -8.78 -10.53 -9.76
CA ALA A 182 -9.37 -11.82 -9.41
C ALA A 182 -9.67 -12.70 -10.61
N SER A 183 -9.95 -12.09 -11.76
CA SER A 183 -10.18 -12.81 -13.02
C SER A 183 -8.87 -13.28 -13.69
N GLY A 184 -7.71 -12.81 -13.24
CA GLY A 184 -6.40 -13.30 -13.66
C GLY A 184 -5.60 -12.35 -14.57
N PHE A 185 -6.01 -11.09 -14.73
CA PHE A 185 -5.15 -10.09 -15.37
C PHE A 185 -3.86 -9.90 -14.58
N LYS A 186 -2.74 -9.77 -15.30
CA LYS A 186 -1.43 -9.50 -14.70
C LYS A 186 -1.25 -8.00 -14.51
N GLY A 187 -0.87 -7.61 -13.30
CA GLY A 187 -0.66 -6.23 -12.90
C GLY A 187 -0.39 -6.15 -11.40
N GLY A 188 0.17 -5.02 -10.94
CA GLY A 188 0.33 -4.75 -9.52
C GLY A 188 -0.93 -4.17 -8.89
N GLU A 189 -1.10 -4.39 -7.59
CA GLU A 189 -2.25 -3.88 -6.81
C GLU A 189 -1.91 -2.56 -6.09
N VAL A 190 -0.63 -2.17 -6.08
CA VAL A 190 -0.09 -1.05 -5.30
C VAL A 190 -0.66 0.29 -5.75
N THR A 191 -0.52 0.66 -7.03
CA THR A 191 -1.03 1.95 -7.53
C THR A 191 -2.56 2.07 -7.43
N PRO A 192 -3.35 1.01 -7.71
CA PRO A 192 -4.78 1.05 -7.39
C PRO A 192 -5.08 1.28 -5.90
N LEU A 193 -4.31 0.71 -4.97
CA LEU A 193 -4.46 0.98 -3.53
C LEU A 193 -4.16 2.44 -3.19
N PHE A 194 -3.19 3.06 -3.87
CA PHE A 194 -2.94 4.50 -3.75
C PHE A 194 -4.15 5.33 -4.19
N PHE A 195 -4.78 4.99 -5.32
CA PHE A 195 -6.01 5.64 -5.77
C PHE A 195 -7.16 5.46 -4.79
N ILE A 196 -7.39 4.22 -4.33
CA ILE A 196 -8.45 3.91 -3.36
C ILE A 196 -8.22 4.72 -2.08
N GLY A 197 -6.98 4.74 -1.62
CA GLY A 197 -6.57 5.51 -0.45
C GLY A 197 -6.75 7.00 -0.61
N SER A 198 -6.24 7.59 -1.69
CA SER A 198 -6.27 9.04 -1.90
C SER A 198 -7.70 9.56 -2.09
N THR A 199 -8.55 8.82 -2.82
CA THR A 199 -9.98 9.19 -2.99
C THR A 199 -10.82 8.99 -1.73
N LEU A 200 -10.54 7.95 -0.93
CA LEU A 200 -11.14 7.80 0.39
C LEU A 200 -10.68 8.91 1.34
N GLY A 201 -9.40 9.26 1.28
CA GLY A 201 -8.79 10.36 2.01
C GLY A 201 -9.44 11.70 1.66
N ASN A 202 -9.67 11.98 0.38
CA ASN A 202 -10.40 13.17 -0.07
C ASN A 202 -11.80 13.28 0.58
N THR A 203 -12.54 12.17 0.57
CA THR A 203 -13.87 12.08 1.16
C THR A 203 -13.83 12.33 2.67
N LEU A 204 -12.87 11.71 3.38
CA LEU A 204 -12.71 11.87 4.82
C LEU A 204 -12.21 13.27 5.21
N GLY A 205 -11.32 13.88 4.42
CA GLY A 205 -10.86 15.26 4.63
C GLY A 205 -12.04 16.24 4.59
N THR A 206 -12.90 16.09 3.59
CA THR A 206 -14.13 16.89 3.46
C THR A 206 -15.09 16.65 4.64
N LEU A 207 -15.35 15.39 4.98
CA LEU A 207 -16.29 15.02 6.04
C LEU A 207 -15.82 15.47 7.43
N LEU A 208 -14.52 15.35 7.70
CA LEU A 208 -13.91 15.71 8.99
C LEU A 208 -13.52 17.18 9.06
N GLN A 209 -13.80 17.98 8.02
CA GLN A 209 -13.39 19.38 7.90
C GLN A 209 -11.89 19.53 8.22
N ALA A 210 -11.08 18.77 7.49
CA ALA A 210 -9.62 18.73 7.61
C ALA A 210 -8.98 18.98 6.24
N PRO A 211 -7.70 19.38 6.18
CA PRO A 211 -7.04 19.65 4.90
C PRO A 211 -7.11 18.44 3.97
N VAL A 212 -7.84 18.57 2.85
CA VAL A 212 -8.15 17.47 1.94
C VAL A 212 -6.89 16.87 1.33
N ALA A 213 -5.94 17.71 0.90
CA ALA A 213 -4.65 17.27 0.39
C ALA A 213 -3.89 16.39 1.39
N LEU A 214 -3.87 16.77 2.68
CA LEU A 214 -3.23 15.96 3.72
C LEU A 214 -3.96 14.62 3.90
N PHE A 215 -5.29 14.60 3.94
CA PHE A 215 -6.04 13.36 4.12
C PHE A 215 -5.96 12.45 2.89
N ALA A 216 -5.88 13.00 1.68
CA ALA A 216 -5.56 12.25 0.47
C ALA A 216 -4.18 11.61 0.55
N ALA A 217 -3.14 12.34 1.01
CA ALA A 217 -1.82 11.79 1.26
C ALA A 217 -1.84 10.68 2.33
N LEU A 218 -2.54 10.90 3.46
CA LEU A 218 -2.69 9.90 4.52
C LEU A 218 -3.37 8.64 3.99
N GLY A 219 -4.43 8.77 3.21
CA GLY A 219 -5.14 7.65 2.62
C GLY A 219 -4.28 6.88 1.63
N PHE A 220 -3.56 7.59 0.75
CA PHE A 220 -2.62 7.04 -0.23
C PHE A 220 -1.66 6.04 0.45
N ILE A 221 -1.00 6.46 1.53
CA ILE A 221 0.00 5.62 2.21
C ILE A 221 -0.63 4.62 3.18
N ALA A 222 -1.69 4.98 3.90
CA ALA A 222 -2.22 4.17 5.00
C ALA A 222 -3.06 2.99 4.50
N VAL A 223 -3.80 3.14 3.40
CA VAL A 223 -4.51 1.99 2.78
C VAL A 223 -3.51 0.95 2.32
N PHE A 224 -2.40 1.38 1.70
CA PHE A 224 -1.32 0.46 1.32
C PHE A 224 -0.63 -0.15 2.55
N ALA A 225 -0.35 0.64 3.59
CA ALA A 225 0.23 0.16 4.84
C ALA A 225 -0.60 -0.97 5.49
N GLY A 226 -1.93 -0.80 5.52
CA GLY A 226 -2.86 -1.81 6.02
C GLY A 226 -2.93 -3.04 5.12
N ALA A 227 -3.01 -2.85 3.80
CA ALA A 227 -3.11 -3.94 2.83
C ALA A 227 -1.83 -4.79 2.71
N ALA A 228 -0.66 -4.16 2.80
CA ALA A 228 0.65 -4.79 2.67
C ALA A 228 1.30 -5.16 4.01
N ASN A 229 0.72 -4.76 5.14
CA ASN A 229 1.28 -4.96 6.49
C ASN A 229 2.65 -4.27 6.71
N THR A 230 2.87 -3.11 6.09
CA THR A 230 4.17 -2.40 6.11
C THR A 230 4.06 -0.94 6.57
N PRO A 231 3.73 -0.67 7.85
CA PRO A 231 3.53 0.69 8.36
C PRO A 231 4.79 1.55 8.35
N LEU A 232 5.98 0.99 8.62
CA LEU A 232 7.22 1.77 8.62
C LEU A 232 7.58 2.20 7.20
N ALA A 233 7.55 1.28 6.25
CA ALA A 233 7.85 1.58 4.85
C ALA A 233 6.91 2.65 4.28
N CYS A 234 5.60 2.55 4.58
CA CYS A 234 4.62 3.51 4.09
C CYS A 234 4.73 4.88 4.76
N THR A 235 5.17 4.93 6.03
CA THR A 235 5.49 6.20 6.70
C THR A 235 6.65 6.90 6.02
N ILE A 236 7.73 6.17 5.71
CA ILE A 236 8.90 6.71 5.01
C ILE A 236 8.54 7.13 3.59
N MET A 237 7.73 6.33 2.89
CA MET A 237 7.18 6.67 1.58
C MET A 237 6.42 8.00 1.62
N GLY A 238 5.62 8.22 2.66
CA GLY A 238 4.92 9.49 2.84
C GLY A 238 5.88 10.67 2.97
N MET A 239 6.99 10.50 3.69
CA MET A 239 8.02 11.54 3.82
C MET A 239 8.75 11.81 2.51
N GLU A 240 9.07 10.78 1.72
CA GLU A 240 9.74 10.94 0.42
C GLU A 240 8.82 11.56 -0.64
N LEU A 241 7.52 11.20 -0.66
CA LEU A 241 6.58 11.68 -1.67
C LEU A 241 5.94 13.02 -1.34
N PHE A 242 5.62 13.27 -0.07
CA PHE A 242 4.81 14.42 0.37
C PHE A 242 5.55 15.37 1.31
N GLY A 243 6.77 15.02 1.74
CA GLY A 243 7.62 15.83 2.60
C GLY A 243 7.64 15.41 4.07
N ALA A 244 8.82 15.53 4.69
CA ALA A 244 9.08 15.14 6.08
C ALA A 244 8.28 15.91 7.18
N PRO A 245 7.83 17.17 7.01
CA PRO A 245 7.14 17.89 8.09
C PRO A 245 5.86 17.22 8.60
N CYS A 246 5.20 16.40 7.79
CA CYS A 246 3.97 15.67 8.14
C CYS A 246 4.22 14.24 8.70
N ALA A 247 5.47 13.87 8.98
CA ALA A 247 5.86 12.51 9.37
C ALA A 247 5.01 11.93 10.53
N ALA A 248 4.67 12.74 11.53
CA ALA A 248 3.88 12.29 12.67
C ALA A 248 2.44 11.90 12.27
N TYR A 249 1.81 12.64 11.36
CA TYR A 249 0.50 12.29 10.82
C TYR A 249 0.57 11.02 9.96
N PHE A 250 1.60 10.91 9.11
CA PHE A 250 1.84 9.71 8.30
C PHE A 250 2.02 8.46 9.16
N ALA A 251 2.89 8.53 10.17
CA ALA A 251 3.09 7.43 11.11
C ALA A 251 1.78 7.06 11.79
N THR A 252 1.05 8.04 12.31
CA THR A 252 -0.22 7.80 13.02
C THR A 252 -1.22 7.09 12.13
N ALA A 253 -1.47 7.57 10.91
CA ALA A 253 -2.41 6.92 10.00
C ALA A 253 -1.96 5.51 9.58
N CYS A 254 -0.67 5.34 9.23
CA CYS A 254 -0.10 4.05 8.81
C CYS A 254 -0.16 2.99 9.92
N PHE A 255 0.23 3.33 11.16
CA PHE A 255 0.21 2.41 12.29
C PHE A 255 -1.22 2.06 12.73
N MET A 256 -2.14 3.02 12.70
CA MET A 256 -3.56 2.74 12.93
C MET A 256 -4.13 1.82 11.84
N ALA A 257 -3.84 2.08 10.57
CA ALA A 257 -4.26 1.21 9.47
C ALA A 257 -3.69 -0.20 9.59
N TYR A 258 -2.41 -0.32 9.96
CA TYR A 258 -1.76 -1.60 10.24
C TYR A 258 -2.43 -2.35 11.40
N GLY A 259 -2.76 -1.69 12.51
CA GLY A 259 -3.40 -2.33 13.66
C GLY A 259 -4.79 -2.90 13.36
N PHE A 260 -5.57 -2.19 12.55
CA PHE A 260 -6.99 -2.51 12.28
C PHE A 260 -7.23 -3.32 10.99
N SER A 261 -6.25 -3.44 10.11
CA SER A 261 -6.33 -4.28 8.89
C SER A 261 -6.30 -5.79 9.16
N GLY A 262 -5.79 -6.22 10.32
CA GLY A 262 -5.60 -7.65 10.64
C GLY A 262 -4.36 -8.25 9.95
N HIS A 263 -4.19 -9.58 9.96
CA HIS A 263 -3.01 -10.24 9.38
C HIS A 263 -3.16 -10.61 7.91
N ALA A 264 -4.40 -10.74 7.43
CA ALA A 264 -4.66 -11.04 6.02
C ALA A 264 -4.44 -9.77 5.19
N GLY A 265 -3.42 -9.79 4.34
CA GLY A 265 -3.11 -8.74 3.39
C GLY A 265 -3.22 -9.21 1.94
N ILE A 266 -2.75 -8.37 1.03
CA ILE A 266 -2.68 -8.66 -0.42
C ILE A 266 -1.63 -9.73 -0.76
N TYR A 267 -0.66 -9.94 0.13
CA TYR A 267 0.41 -10.92 -0.04
C TYR A 267 0.16 -12.16 0.81
N ARG A 268 -0.44 -13.21 0.23
CA ARG A 268 -0.74 -14.48 0.92
C ARG A 268 0.50 -15.22 1.43
N ALA A 269 1.67 -14.98 0.84
CA ALA A 269 2.93 -15.63 1.20
C ALA A 269 3.66 -14.96 2.38
N GLN A 270 3.12 -13.86 2.93
CA GLN A 270 3.70 -13.20 4.09
C GLN A 270 3.75 -14.12 5.29
N ARG A 271 4.91 -14.18 5.94
CA ARG A 271 5.07 -14.93 7.18
C ARG A 271 4.75 -14.02 8.36
N ILE A 272 4.01 -14.54 9.33
CA ILE A 272 3.78 -13.84 10.59
C ILE A 272 4.98 -14.14 11.49
N GLY A 273 5.77 -13.13 11.84
CA GLY A 273 6.83 -13.25 12.84
C GLY A 273 6.27 -12.96 14.23
N ILE A 274 5.74 -11.74 14.41
CA ILE A 274 5.07 -11.31 15.64
C ILE A 274 3.63 -10.91 15.28
N ALA A 275 2.67 -11.49 15.99
CA ALA A 275 1.27 -11.18 15.79
C ALA A 275 0.93 -9.75 16.25
N LYS A 276 0.06 -9.06 15.49
CA LYS A 276 -0.41 -7.70 15.80
C LYS A 276 -1.23 -7.63 17.09
N HIS A 277 -1.95 -8.70 17.39
CA HIS A 277 -2.81 -8.85 18.58
C HIS A 277 -2.41 -10.13 19.32
N ARG A 278 -2.25 -10.06 20.64
CA ARG A 278 -1.83 -11.19 21.50
C ARG A 278 -2.77 -12.40 21.45
N THR A 279 -3.98 -12.24 20.91
CA THR A 279 -5.02 -13.27 20.82
C THR A 279 -4.85 -14.23 19.64
N PHE A 280 -3.95 -13.95 18.69
CA PHE A 280 -3.61 -14.92 17.64
C PHE A 280 -2.51 -15.86 18.13
N PRO A 281 -2.65 -17.19 17.97
CA PRO A 281 -1.60 -18.13 18.34
C PRO A 281 -0.32 -17.75 17.57
N GLN A 282 0.76 -17.52 18.32
CA GLN A 282 2.06 -17.28 17.71
C GLN A 282 2.40 -18.49 16.83
N PRO A 283 2.83 -18.29 15.57
CA PRO A 283 3.38 -19.39 14.80
C PRO A 283 4.54 -19.97 15.59
N ALA A 284 4.51 -21.28 15.81
CA ALA A 284 5.53 -21.99 16.58
C ALA A 284 6.92 -21.59 16.07
N ALA A 285 7.82 -21.30 17.01
CA ALA A 285 9.22 -21.07 16.68
C ALA A 285 9.70 -22.20 15.75
N PRO A 286 10.51 -21.92 14.71
CA PRO A 286 11.07 -22.98 13.89
C PRO A 286 11.77 -23.96 14.82
N LEU A 287 11.36 -25.23 14.79
CA LEU A 287 12.08 -26.30 15.48
C LEU A 287 13.55 -26.19 15.04
N GLU A 288 14.45 -25.84 15.96
CA GLU A 288 15.87 -26.07 15.77
C GLU A 288 16.00 -27.55 15.41
N LYS A 289 16.50 -27.83 14.20
CA LYS A 289 16.86 -29.20 13.85
C LYS A 289 17.95 -29.63 14.85
N PRO A 290 17.75 -30.67 15.68
CA PRO A 290 18.84 -31.20 16.48
C PRO A 290 19.76 -31.94 15.51
N GLY A 291 20.80 -31.26 15.06
CA GLY A 291 21.68 -31.76 14.01
C GLY A 291 22.84 -30.81 13.70
N GLY A 292 23.40 -30.18 14.74
CA GLY A 292 24.66 -29.46 14.67
C GLY A 292 25.74 -30.32 15.32
N PHE A 293 26.72 -30.73 14.52
CA PHE A 293 27.88 -31.53 14.89
C PHE A 293 28.60 -30.89 16.11
N SER A 294 28.50 -31.51 17.29
CA SER A 294 29.34 -31.13 18.43
C SER A 294 30.69 -31.84 18.29
N PRO A 295 31.82 -31.13 18.16
CA PRO A 295 33.12 -31.79 18.16
C PRO A 295 33.35 -32.45 19.52
N LYS A 296 33.57 -33.77 19.53
CA LYS A 296 33.98 -34.51 20.73
C LYS A 296 35.34 -33.96 21.20
N PRO A 297 35.55 -33.70 22.50
CA PRO A 297 36.90 -33.40 23.00
C PRO A 297 37.79 -34.64 22.84
N PRO A 298 39.11 -34.45 22.66
CA PRO A 298 40.05 -35.56 22.51
C PRO A 298 40.12 -36.37 23.82
N PRO A 299 40.31 -37.70 23.74
CA PRO A 299 40.54 -38.53 24.91
C PRO A 299 41.91 -38.21 25.54
N GLU A 300 41.96 -38.31 26.87
CA GLU A 300 43.18 -38.19 27.70
C GLU A 300 44.30 -39.14 27.29
#